data_AF-A0A660UFM8-F1
#
_entry.id   AF-A0A660UFM8-F1
#
_cell.length_a   1.000
_cell.length_b   1.000
_cell.length_c   1.000
_cell.angle_alpha   90.00
_cell.angle_beta   90.00
_cell.angle_gamma   90.00
#
_symmetry.space_group_name_H-M   'P 1'
#
loop_
_entity.id
_entity.type
_entity.pdbx_description
1 polymer ?
#
loop_
_entity_poly.entity_id
_entity_poly.type
_entity_poly.pdbx_seq_one_letter_code
_entity_poly.pdbx_strand_id
1 'polypeptide(L)'
;MLELTKTEVKPTFDDAGLYLRLMELLSDEKTSETILLILKGKAGRLWEEEKGRVLKVLALLDAAGALFKSELLHEDLLLSTVPVLRLWENLKPVVDKLREETGIPSLYSSFEEMANSAQKRGKRRR
;
A
#
# COMPACT_ATOMS: atom_id res chain seq x y z
N MET A 1 9.50 1.44 -37.63
CA MET A 1 9.07 1.11 -36.27
C MET A 1 8.27 2.29 -35.75
N LEU A 2 6.97 2.11 -35.53
CA LEU A 2 6.15 3.14 -34.87
C LEU A 2 6.45 3.05 -33.37
N GLU A 3 7.08 4.09 -32.82
CA GLU A 3 7.10 4.29 -31.38
C GLU A 3 5.66 4.52 -30.94
N LEU A 4 5.05 3.50 -30.33
CA LEU A 4 3.82 3.67 -29.56
C LEU A 4 4.18 4.57 -28.36
N THR A 5 4.00 5.87 -28.54
CA THR A 5 3.97 6.82 -27.42
C THR A 5 2.91 6.31 -26.47
N LYS A 6 3.32 5.82 -25.29
CA LYS A 6 2.38 5.53 -24.19
C LYS A 6 1.57 6.80 -23.99
N THR A 7 0.28 6.74 -24.33
CA THR A 7 -0.64 7.82 -24.03
C THR A 7 -0.61 8.01 -22.53
N GLU A 8 -0.23 9.21 -22.09
CA GLU A 8 -0.17 9.55 -20.68
C GLU A 8 -1.63 9.57 -20.16
N VAL A 9 -2.03 8.47 -19.52
CA VAL A 9 -3.34 8.36 -18.88
C VAL A 9 -3.35 9.37 -17.74
N LYS A 10 -4.39 10.21 -17.68
CA LYS A 10 -4.54 11.21 -16.62
C LYS A 10 -5.55 10.70 -15.58
N PRO A 11 -5.42 11.11 -14.30
CA PRO A 11 -6.43 10.80 -13.29
C PRO A 11 -7.82 11.30 -13.68
N THR A 12 -8.86 10.53 -13.36
CA THR A 12 -10.27 10.86 -13.60
C THR A 12 -10.98 11.31 -12.30
N PHE A 13 -12.24 11.73 -12.41
CA PHE A 13 -13.06 12.03 -11.23
C PHE A 13 -13.37 10.79 -10.39
N ASP A 14 -13.52 9.62 -11.03
CA ASP A 14 -13.77 8.36 -10.33
C ASP A 14 -12.54 7.96 -9.51
N ASP A 15 -11.33 8.14 -10.06
CA ASP A 15 -10.07 7.96 -9.33
C ASP A 15 -10.02 8.85 -8.08
N ALA A 16 -10.43 10.12 -8.21
CA ALA A 16 -10.46 11.06 -7.09
C ALA A 16 -11.46 10.61 -6.01
N GLY A 17 -12.62 10.09 -6.40
CA GLY A 17 -13.61 9.54 -5.49
C GLY A 17 -13.08 8.33 -4.70
N LEU A 18 -12.48 7.36 -5.40
CA LEU A 18 -11.85 6.19 -4.78
C LEU A 18 -10.70 6.58 -3.86
N TYR A 19 -9.87 7.52 -4.29
CA TYR A 19 -8.78 8.07 -3.50
C TYR A 19 -9.29 8.70 -2.19
N LEU A 20 -10.29 9.58 -2.26
CA LEU A 20 -10.83 10.24 -1.07
C LEU A 20 -11.41 9.23 -0.07
N ARG A 21 -12.06 8.18 -0.55
CA ARG A 21 -12.59 7.10 0.30
C ARG A 21 -11.48 6.27 0.95
N LEU A 22 -10.42 5.96 0.22
CA LEU A 22 -9.25 5.32 0.80
C LEU A 22 -8.61 6.21 1.87
N MET A 23 -8.47 7.52 1.60
CA MET A 23 -7.89 8.46 2.55
C MET A 23 -8.74 8.62 3.81
N GLU A 24 -10.07 8.59 3.71
CA GLU A 24 -10.97 8.61 4.86
C GLU A 24 -10.74 7.39 5.76
N LEU A 25 -10.64 6.19 5.17
CA LEU A 25 -10.37 4.95 5.91
C LEU A 25 -8.99 4.95 6.57
N LEU A 26 -7.97 5.49 5.89
CA LEU A 26 -6.62 5.63 6.45
C LEU A 26 -6.54 6.71 7.53
N SER A 27 -7.39 7.75 7.43
CA SER A 27 -7.43 8.90 8.35
C SER A 27 -8.26 8.66 9.61
N ASP A 28 -8.96 7.53 9.73
CA ASP A 28 -9.57 7.09 10.99
C ASP A 28 -8.51 7.13 12.11
N GLU A 29 -8.82 7.77 13.24
CA GLU A 29 -7.86 8.15 14.27
C GLU A 29 -6.95 6.98 14.69
N LYS A 30 -7.57 5.85 15.03
CA LYS A 30 -6.83 4.64 15.43
C LYS A 30 -5.99 4.05 14.30
N THR A 31 -6.46 4.16 13.06
CA THR A 31 -5.76 3.68 11.88
C THR A 31 -4.54 4.56 11.60
N SER A 32 -4.69 5.88 11.69
CA SER A 32 -3.62 6.86 11.56
C SER A 32 -2.54 6.69 12.62
N GLU A 33 -2.93 6.52 13.88
CA GLU A 33 -1.98 6.22 14.97
C GLU A 33 -1.20 4.93 14.71
N THR A 34 -1.90 3.88 14.27
CA THR A 34 -1.27 2.58 13.96
C THR A 34 -0.28 2.73 12.81
N ILE A 35 -0.67 3.41 11.73
CA ILE A 35 0.20 3.71 10.58
C ILE A 35 1.44 4.50 11.04
N LEU A 36 1.28 5.51 11.89
CA LEU A 36 2.41 6.29 12.41
C LEU A 36 3.38 5.44 13.23
N LEU A 37 2.87 4.53 14.06
CA LEU A 37 3.69 3.61 14.84
C LEU A 37 4.40 2.60 13.94
N ILE A 38 3.73 2.08 12.90
CA ILE A 38 4.35 1.22 11.87
C ILE A 38 5.50 1.95 11.18
N LEU A 39 5.30 3.21 10.75
CA LEU A 39 6.34 4.03 10.11
C LEU A 39 7.54 4.32 11.01
N LYS A 40 7.34 4.29 12.34
CA LYS A 40 8.38 4.37 13.37
C LYS A 40 9.06 3.02 13.65
N GLY A 41 8.79 1.98 12.86
CA GLY A 41 9.39 0.65 13.00
C GLY A 41 8.78 -0.22 14.09
N LYS A 42 7.58 0.12 14.59
CA LYS A 42 6.94 -0.60 15.71
C LYS A 42 5.99 -1.73 15.28
N ALA A 43 5.99 -2.11 14.00
CA ALA A 43 5.07 -3.11 13.46
C ALA A 43 5.15 -4.46 14.17
N GLY A 44 6.36 -4.96 14.46
CA GLY A 44 6.54 -6.21 15.19
C GLY A 44 5.99 -6.17 16.61
N ARG A 45 6.21 -5.08 17.35
CA ARG A 45 5.64 -4.91 18.70
C ARG A 45 4.11 -4.85 18.65
N LEU A 46 3.56 -4.08 17.71
CA LEU A 46 2.12 -3.98 17.52
C LEU A 46 1.49 -5.31 17.10
N TRP A 47 2.22 -6.18 16.39
CA TRP A 47 1.75 -7.51 16.05
C TRP A 47 1.51 -8.36 17.28
N GLU A 48 2.43 -8.31 18.25
CA GLU A 48 2.31 -9.07 19.51
C GLU A 48 1.24 -8.48 20.45
N GLU A 49 1.16 -7.15 20.56
CA GLU A 49 0.28 -6.47 21.52
C GLU A 49 -1.15 -6.24 20.98
N GLU A 50 -1.29 -5.91 19.69
CA GLU A 50 -2.52 -5.43 19.07
C GLU A 50 -2.68 -5.93 17.62
N LYS A 51 -2.49 -7.23 17.38
CA LYS A 51 -2.56 -7.91 16.06
C LYS A 51 -3.70 -7.41 15.16
N GLY A 52 -4.90 -7.22 15.71
CA GLY A 52 -6.08 -6.76 14.96
C GLY A 52 -5.90 -5.40 14.29
N ARG A 53 -5.16 -4.46 14.90
CA ARG A 53 -4.87 -3.16 14.30
C ARG A 53 -3.94 -3.29 13.10
N VAL A 54 -2.90 -4.12 13.23
CA VAL A 54 -1.96 -4.39 12.14
C VAL A 54 -2.66 -5.07 10.97
N LEU A 55 -3.53 -6.05 11.24
CA LEU A 55 -4.34 -6.72 10.22
C LEU A 55 -5.26 -5.74 9.48
N LYS A 56 -5.91 -4.81 10.19
CA LYS A 56 -6.74 -3.76 9.55
C LYS A 56 -5.91 -2.91 8.59
N VAL A 57 -4.73 -2.45 9.00
CA VAL A 57 -3.84 -1.66 8.14
C VAL A 57 -3.39 -2.46 6.92
N LEU A 58 -2.97 -3.72 7.11
CA LEU A 58 -2.58 -4.61 6.01
C LEU A 58 -3.72 -4.81 5.01
N ALA A 59 -4.94 -5.05 5.49
CA ALA A 59 -6.12 -5.21 4.63
C ALA A 59 -6.42 -3.96 3.81
N LEU A 60 -6.32 -2.77 4.41
CA LEU A 60 -6.53 -1.50 3.71
C LEU A 60 -5.44 -1.26 2.64
N LEU A 61 -4.18 -1.53 2.96
CA LEU A 61 -3.07 -1.34 2.03
C LEU A 61 -3.10 -2.36 0.88
N ASP A 62 -3.56 -3.59 1.13
CA ASP A 62 -3.72 -4.60 0.10
C ASP A 62 -4.92 -4.31 -0.81
N ALA A 63 -6.03 -3.81 -0.26
CA ALA A 63 -7.13 -3.29 -1.06
C ALA A 63 -6.69 -2.11 -1.96
N ALA A 64 -5.90 -1.18 -1.42
CA ALA A 64 -5.31 -0.10 -2.21
C ALA A 64 -4.39 -0.65 -3.32
N GLY A 65 -3.59 -1.67 -3.01
CA GLY A 65 -2.76 -2.37 -3.98
C GLY A 65 -3.57 -3.05 -5.08
N ALA A 66 -4.73 -3.63 -4.76
CA ALA A 66 -5.61 -4.28 -5.73
C ALA A 66 -6.26 -3.25 -6.69
N LEU A 67 -6.67 -2.09 -6.18
CA LEU A 67 -7.17 -0.98 -7.00
C LEU A 67 -6.08 -0.43 -7.93
N PHE A 68 -4.87 -0.27 -7.40
CA PHE A 68 -3.69 0.14 -8.17
C PHE A 68 -3.38 -0.86 -9.30
N LYS A 69 -3.32 -2.16 -8.96
CA LYS A 69 -3.03 -3.25 -9.93
C LYS A 69 -4.07 -3.33 -11.05
N SER A 70 -5.32 -3.04 -10.73
CA SER A 70 -6.44 -3.08 -11.68
C SER A 70 -6.56 -1.80 -12.51
N GLU A 71 -5.63 -0.85 -12.36
CA GLU A 71 -5.65 0.46 -13.02
C GLU A 71 -6.93 1.27 -12.72
N LEU A 72 -7.62 0.97 -11.60
CA LEU A 72 -8.82 1.68 -11.13
C LEU A 72 -8.49 2.90 -10.29
N LEU A 73 -7.26 2.97 -9.78
CA LEU A 73 -6.76 4.13 -9.05
C LEU A 73 -5.42 4.55 -9.63
N HIS A 74 -5.40 5.76 -10.18
CA HIS A 74 -4.23 6.35 -10.79
C HIS A 74 -3.02 6.39 -9.84
N GLU A 75 -1.87 5.91 -10.32
CA GLU A 75 -0.66 5.71 -9.50
C GLU A 75 -0.16 7.00 -8.82
N ASP A 76 -0.28 8.14 -9.50
CA ASP A 76 0.17 9.43 -8.97
C ASP A 76 -0.63 9.89 -7.76
N LEU A 77 -1.94 9.60 -7.71
CA LEU A 77 -2.75 9.98 -6.54
C LEU A 77 -2.31 9.17 -5.32
N LEU A 78 -2.07 7.87 -5.51
CA LEU A 78 -1.77 6.96 -4.41
C LEU A 78 -0.32 7.09 -3.91
N LEU A 79 0.65 7.08 -4.83
CA LEU A 79 2.08 7.04 -4.49
C LEU A 79 2.65 8.42 -4.09
N SER A 80 1.92 9.51 -4.33
CA SER A 80 2.36 10.86 -3.91
C SER A 80 2.04 11.17 -2.45
N THR A 81 1.03 10.52 -1.87
CA THR A 81 0.53 10.85 -0.53
C THR A 81 0.74 9.74 0.47
N VAL A 82 0.68 8.47 0.04
CA VAL A 82 0.89 7.32 0.92
C VAL A 82 2.36 6.89 0.86
N PRO A 83 3.07 6.78 2.01
CA PRO A 83 4.46 6.33 2.05
C PRO A 83 4.57 4.80 1.88
N VAL A 84 4.03 4.28 0.77
CA VAL A 84 3.85 2.85 0.47
C VAL A 84 5.12 2.05 0.71
N LEU A 85 6.26 2.48 0.15
CA LEU A 85 7.52 1.74 0.25
C LEU A 85 7.95 1.56 1.71
N ARG A 86 7.91 2.64 2.50
CA ARG A 86 8.31 2.61 3.91
C ARG A 86 7.33 1.82 4.76
N LEU A 87 6.04 1.84 4.44
CA LEU A 87 5.06 0.98 5.10
C LEU A 87 5.36 -0.49 4.82
N TRP A 88 5.63 -0.84 3.56
CA TRP A 88 5.96 -2.21 3.17
C TRP A 88 7.22 -2.71 3.87
N GLU A 89 8.31 -1.92 3.88
CA GLU A 89 9.55 -2.29 4.56
C GLU A 89 9.35 -2.63 6.04
N ASN A 90 8.48 -1.87 6.74
CA ASN A 90 8.18 -2.11 8.15
C ASN A 90 7.20 -3.27 8.39
N LEU A 91 6.27 -3.51 7.45
CA LEU A 91 5.25 -4.55 7.57
C LEU A 91 5.70 -5.91 7.01
N LYS A 92 6.68 -5.94 6.09
CA LYS A 92 7.15 -7.17 5.44
C LYS A 92 7.52 -8.27 6.44
N PRO A 93 8.25 -8.02 7.56
CA PRO A 93 8.55 -9.08 8.52
C PRO A 93 7.31 -9.69 9.17
N VAL A 94 6.26 -8.89 9.38
CA VAL A 94 4.97 -9.38 9.91
C VAL A 94 4.24 -10.21 8.85
N VAL A 95 4.25 -9.75 7.59
CA VAL A 95 3.64 -10.45 6.46
C VAL A 95 4.33 -11.79 6.19
N ASP A 96 5.66 -11.82 6.20
CA ASP A 96 6.45 -13.03 6.00
C ASP A 96 6.11 -14.09 7.07
N LYS A 97 6.09 -13.71 8.35
CA LYS A 97 5.65 -14.60 9.44
C LYS A 97 4.24 -15.13 9.22
N LEU A 98 3.30 -14.26 8.80
CA LEU A 98 1.93 -14.69 8.56
C LEU A 98 1.83 -15.67 7.39
N ARG A 99 2.61 -15.46 6.31
CA ARG A 99 2.69 -16.39 5.17
C ARG A 99 3.21 -17.75 5.61
N GLU A 100 4.22 -17.78 6.48
CA GLU A 100 4.76 -19.01 7.07
C GLU A 100 3.72 -19.71 7.96
N GLU A 101 3.07 -18.99 8.87
CA GLU A 101 2.07 -19.54 9.80
C GLU A 101 0.83 -20.11 9.09
N THR A 102 0.37 -19.44 8.03
CA THR A 102 -0.86 -19.79 7.32
C THR A 102 -0.62 -20.72 6.13
N GLY A 103 0.61 -20.79 5.63
CA GLY A 103 0.94 -21.50 4.39
C GLY A 103 0.37 -20.85 3.13
N ILE A 104 0.02 -19.56 3.16
CA ILE A 104 -0.56 -18.82 2.02
C ILE A 104 0.45 -17.79 1.50
N PRO A 105 1.25 -18.10 0.47
CA PRO A 105 2.31 -17.21 -0.01
C PRO A 105 1.81 -15.89 -0.60
N SER A 106 0.58 -15.89 -1.13
CA SER A 106 -0.01 -14.74 -1.82
C SER A 106 -0.64 -13.71 -0.90
N LEU A 107 -0.64 -13.92 0.43
CA LEU A 107 -1.18 -12.96 1.39
C LEU A 107 -0.52 -11.59 1.21
N TYR A 108 -1.35 -10.57 1.04
CA TYR A 108 -0.96 -9.17 0.85
C TYR A 108 -0.05 -8.91 -0.37
N SER A 109 -0.17 -9.74 -1.40
CA SER A 109 0.63 -9.63 -2.64
C SER A 109 0.32 -8.35 -3.44
N SER A 110 -0.89 -7.81 -3.37
CA SER A 110 -1.22 -6.58 -4.09
C SER A 110 -0.51 -5.36 -3.47
N PHE A 111 -0.42 -5.32 -2.13
CA PHE A 111 0.40 -4.33 -1.45
C PHE A 111 1.90 -4.46 -1.79
N GLU A 112 2.42 -5.69 -1.82
CA GLU A 112 3.81 -5.97 -2.23
C GLU A 112 4.10 -5.47 -3.66
N GLU A 113 3.22 -5.78 -4.61
CA GLU A 113 3.34 -5.31 -5.99
C GLU A 113 3.32 -3.78 -6.09
N MET A 114 2.42 -3.14 -5.34
CA MET A 114 2.35 -1.68 -5.24
C MET A 114 3.64 -1.07 -4.69
N ALA A 115 4.23 -1.66 -3.64
CA ALA A 115 5.51 -1.23 -3.07
C ALA A 115 6.68 -1.38 -4.06
N ASN A 116 6.70 -2.50 -4.81
CA ASN A 116 7.68 -2.73 -5.86
C ASN A 116 7.55 -1.68 -6.99
N SER A 117 6.33 -1.28 -7.34
CA SER A 117 6.11 -0.19 -8.30
C SER A 117 6.65 1.15 -7.78
N ALA A 118 6.34 1.48 -6.52
CA ALA A 118 6.83 2.69 -5.87
C ALA A 118 8.37 2.77 -5.85
N GLN A 119 9.04 1.64 -5.57
CA GLN A 119 10.50 1.55 -5.59
C GLN A 119 11.08 1.81 -6.99
N LYS A 120 10.48 1.20 -8.04
CA LYS A 120 10.91 1.40 -9.44
C LYS A 120 10.76 2.86 -9.87
N ARG A 121 9.65 3.51 -9.48
CA ARG A 121 9.41 4.93 -9.74
C ARG A 121 10.44 5.83 -9.05
N GLY A 122 10.76 5.56 -7.79
CA GLY A 122 11.79 6.30 -7.05
C GLY A 122 13.17 6.24 -7.69
N LYS A 123 13.53 5.10 -8.29
CA LYS A 123 14.80 4.93 -9.04
C LYS A 123 14.83 5.69 -10.37
N ARG A 124 13.69 5.87 -11.05
CA ARG A 124 13.60 6.61 -12.32
C ARG A 124 13.66 8.13 -12.16
N ARG A 125 13.41 8.65 -10.96
CA ARG A 125 13.41 10.08 -10.65
C ARG A 125 14.75 10.58 -10.08
N ARG A 126 15.73 9.69 -9.89
CA ARG A 126 17.10 10.00 -9.44
C ARG A 126 18.03 9.87 -10.63
#